data_AF-A0A8S9ZAD5-F1
#
_entry.id   AF-A0A8S9ZAD5-F1
#
_cell.length_a   1.000
_cell.length_b   1.000
_cell.length_c   1.000
_cell.angle_alpha   90.00
_cell.angle_beta   90.00
_cell.angle_gamma   90.00
#
_symmetry.space_group_name_H-M   'P 1'
#
loop_
_entity.id
_entity.type
_entity.pdbx_description
1 polymer ?
#
loop_
_entity_poly.entity_id
_entity_poly.type
_entity_poly.pdbx_seq_one_letter_code
_entity_poly.pdbx_strand_id
1 'polypeptide(L)'
;MHGLPIETILDVLKFLHYNDLIKMKQINKLFHNFITENKDILAHGRFKELLFTTSAFLGTCLQTYVNDGYSVINLKEIEIEYNLNNRFLEKSQAALNKKIPFFIKNMLLVGNKLVEPVISLIRDYSTKTVFILNIPFYPTSIEQIYVVRYWLQKILLCNFEEIVFLNYVWNPIMIDILFDYDEVTQLKFICQIAVMSLHLKDINAWKFTYDRLIIKML
;
A
#
# COMPACT_ATOMS: atom_id res chain seq x y z
N MET A 1 1.79 28.43 11.96
CA MET A 1 2.96 27.54 12.12
C MET A 1 4.27 28.19 11.70
N HIS A 2 4.29 29.22 10.85
CA HIS A 2 5.53 29.96 10.58
C HIS A 2 6.11 30.56 11.87
N GLY A 3 7.39 30.28 12.12
CA GLY A 3 8.12 30.74 13.31
C GLY A 3 8.17 29.75 14.48
N LEU A 4 7.48 28.60 14.39
CA LEU A 4 7.60 27.54 15.39
C LEU A 4 8.85 26.67 15.11
N PRO A 5 9.51 26.13 16.16
CA PRO A 5 10.52 25.09 16.01
C PRO A 5 9.98 23.87 15.26
N ILE A 6 10.84 23.19 14.52
CA ILE A 6 10.47 22.03 13.69
C ILE A 6 9.82 20.92 14.52
N GLU A 7 10.32 20.71 15.73
CA GLU A 7 9.81 19.72 16.69
C GLU A 7 8.38 20.04 17.10
N THR A 8 8.09 21.32 17.39
CA THR A 8 6.75 21.77 17.76
C THR A 8 5.77 21.60 16.60
N ILE A 9 6.20 21.86 15.37
CA ILE A 9 5.37 21.63 14.18
C ILE A 9 5.07 20.13 14.06
N LEU A 10 6.09 19.27 14.17
CA LEU A 10 5.91 17.82 14.11
C LEU A 10 4.97 17.30 15.17
N ASP A 11 5.09 17.78 16.41
CA ASP A 11 4.22 17.35 17.50
C ASP A 11 2.77 17.72 17.24
N VAL A 12 2.48 18.91 16.72
CA VAL A 12 1.10 19.28 16.32
C VAL A 12 0.61 18.38 15.18
N LEU A 13 1.44 18.14 14.17
CA LEU A 13 1.05 17.34 13.00
C LEU A 13 0.79 15.87 13.32
N LYS A 14 1.47 15.29 14.31
CA LYS A 14 1.25 13.90 14.75
C LYS A 14 -0.16 13.65 15.27
N PHE A 15 -0.87 14.70 15.72
CA PHE A 15 -2.25 14.59 16.21
C PHE A 15 -3.31 14.72 15.11
N LEU A 16 -2.94 15.09 13.89
CA LEU A 16 -3.88 15.23 12.79
C LEU A 16 -4.25 13.89 12.18
N HIS A 17 -5.51 13.74 11.77
CA HIS A 17 -5.91 12.60 10.94
C HIS A 17 -5.30 12.73 9.54
N TYR A 18 -5.13 11.60 8.85
CA TYR A 18 -4.55 11.57 7.51
C TYR A 18 -5.19 12.56 6.52
N ASN A 19 -6.52 12.62 6.49
CA ASN A 19 -7.23 13.51 5.57
C ASN A 19 -6.88 14.97 5.86
N ASP A 20 -6.61 15.31 7.12
CA ASP A 20 -6.20 16.65 7.51
C ASP A 20 -4.72 16.89 7.17
N LEU A 21 -3.85 15.88 7.32
CA LEU A 21 -2.47 15.95 6.83
C LEU A 21 -2.39 16.14 5.30
N ILE A 22 -3.22 15.44 4.51
CA ILE A 22 -3.29 15.67 3.05
C ILE A 22 -3.76 17.09 2.75
N LYS A 23 -4.87 17.52 3.37
CA LYS A 23 -5.41 18.88 3.17
C LYS A 23 -4.33 19.91 3.49
N MET A 24 -3.63 19.74 4.62
CA MET A 24 -2.52 20.60 5.04
C MET A 24 -1.38 20.61 4.01
N LYS A 25 -1.04 19.44 3.46
CA LYS A 25 -0.05 19.30 2.40
C LYS A 25 -0.41 20.10 1.14
N GLN A 26 -1.70 20.29 0.88
CA GLN A 26 -2.23 21.04 -0.26
C GLN A 26 -2.34 22.56 0.00
N ILE A 27 -2.22 23.03 1.25
CA ILE A 27 -2.39 24.46 1.58
C ILE A 27 -1.30 25.31 0.92
N ASN A 28 -0.03 24.92 1.05
CA ASN A 28 1.09 25.65 0.43
C ASN A 28 2.34 24.77 0.28
N LYS A 29 3.30 25.26 -0.52
CA LYS A 29 4.56 24.56 -0.82
C LYS A 29 5.40 24.28 0.43
N LEU A 30 5.33 25.12 1.46
CA LEU A 30 6.08 24.91 2.72
C LEU A 30 5.55 23.69 3.48
N PHE A 31 4.23 23.60 3.70
CA PHE A 31 3.62 22.40 4.29
C PHE A 31 3.81 21.17 3.43
N HIS A 32 3.73 21.32 2.11
CA HIS A 32 4.01 20.24 1.18
C HIS A 32 5.38 19.63 1.41
N ASN A 33 6.43 20.46 1.39
CA ASN A 33 7.80 20.03 1.59
C ASN A 33 7.99 19.46 3.00
N PHE A 34 7.53 20.18 4.02
CA PHE A 34 7.67 19.78 5.42
C PHE A 34 7.08 18.40 5.72
N ILE A 35 5.83 18.15 5.31
CA ILE A 35 5.15 16.86 5.52
C ILE A 35 5.83 15.75 4.72
N THR A 36 6.35 16.07 3.52
CA THR A 36 7.05 15.09 2.67
C THR A 36 8.41 14.70 3.27
N GLU A 37 9.17 15.67 3.74
CA GLU A 37 10.49 15.48 4.35
C GLU A 37 10.40 14.69 5.66
N ASN A 38 9.34 14.93 6.45
CA ASN A 38 9.13 14.29 7.74
C ASN A 38 8.11 13.14 7.70
N LYS A 39 7.84 12.57 6.51
CA LYS A 39 6.80 11.54 6.34
C LYS A 39 7.02 10.32 7.24
N ASP A 40 8.26 9.98 7.57
CA ASP A 40 8.58 8.86 8.45
C ASP A 40 8.24 9.11 9.93
N ILE A 41 8.28 10.37 10.37
CA ILE A 41 7.85 10.80 11.71
C ILE A 41 6.32 10.91 11.76
N LEU A 42 5.72 11.35 10.65
CA LEU A 42 4.27 11.51 10.48
C LEU A 42 3.57 10.24 9.98
N ALA A 43 4.28 9.12 9.88
CA ALA A 43 3.71 7.85 9.45
C ALA A 43 2.66 7.38 10.47
N HIS A 44 1.50 6.94 9.98
CA HIS A 44 0.40 6.52 10.87
C HIS A 44 0.68 5.18 11.57
N GLY A 45 1.66 4.42 11.07
CA GLY A 45 2.08 3.18 11.68
C GLY A 45 3.47 2.78 11.22
N ARG A 46 4.21 2.11 12.12
CA ARG A 46 5.41 1.36 11.80
C ARG A 46 5.05 -0.12 11.82
N PHE A 47 5.48 -0.83 10.79
CA PHE A 47 5.26 -2.25 10.62
C PHE A 47 6.61 -2.93 10.40
N LYS A 48 6.76 -4.12 10.96
CA LYS A 48 7.92 -4.97 10.72
C LYS A 48 7.98 -5.38 9.25
N GLU A 49 6.87 -5.85 8.71
CA GLU A 49 6.85 -6.46 7.38
C GLU A 49 5.58 -6.10 6.59
N LEU A 50 5.75 -5.87 5.29
CA LEU A 50 4.70 -5.91 4.28
C LEU A 50 5.04 -7.00 3.25
N LEU A 51 4.22 -8.03 3.18
CA LEU A 51 4.45 -9.19 2.33
C LEU A 51 3.39 -9.30 1.23
N PHE A 52 3.86 -9.40 -0.01
CA PHE A 52 3.05 -9.64 -1.21
C PHE A 52 3.22 -11.09 -1.67
N THR A 53 2.20 -11.91 -1.43
CA THR A 53 2.28 -13.36 -1.68
C THR A 53 0.96 -13.93 -2.23
N THR A 54 0.88 -15.25 -2.37
CA THR A 54 -0.32 -15.98 -2.79
C THR A 54 -1.09 -16.50 -1.58
N SER A 55 -2.40 -16.72 -1.73
CA SER A 55 -3.21 -17.36 -0.69
C SER A 55 -2.72 -18.76 -0.32
N ALA A 56 -2.17 -19.51 -1.27
CA ALA A 56 -1.58 -20.82 -1.03
C ALA A 56 -0.34 -20.75 -0.12
N PHE A 57 0.60 -19.85 -0.42
CA PHE A 57 1.78 -19.65 0.41
C PHE A 57 1.39 -19.08 1.78
N LEU A 58 0.49 -18.10 1.79
CA LEU A 58 0.01 -17.51 3.03
C LEU A 58 -0.69 -18.54 3.91
N GLY A 59 -1.43 -19.51 3.36
CA GLY A 59 -2.03 -20.59 4.14
C GLY A 59 -1.00 -21.37 4.97
N THR A 60 0.17 -21.65 4.40
CA THR A 60 1.27 -22.28 5.13
C THR A 60 1.85 -21.37 6.21
N CYS A 61 2.08 -20.09 5.89
CA CYS A 61 2.58 -19.12 6.86
C CYS A 61 1.59 -18.83 7.99
N LEU A 62 0.29 -18.77 7.69
CA LEU A 62 -0.76 -18.49 8.67
C LEU A 62 -0.91 -19.63 9.65
N GLN A 63 -0.79 -20.88 9.20
CA GLN A 63 -0.79 -22.00 10.14
C GLN A 63 0.36 -21.87 11.12
N THR A 64 1.56 -21.51 10.65
CA THR A 64 2.71 -21.22 11.51
C THR A 64 2.43 -20.04 12.44
N TYR A 65 1.93 -18.91 11.92
CA TYR A 65 1.60 -17.74 12.74
C TYR A 65 0.56 -18.06 13.83
N VAL A 66 -0.52 -18.76 13.50
CA VAL A 66 -1.52 -19.18 14.48
C VAL A 66 -0.91 -20.11 15.53
N ASN A 67 -0.10 -21.08 15.11
CA ASN A 67 0.60 -21.98 16.03
C ASN A 67 1.57 -21.22 16.96
N ASP A 68 2.18 -20.15 16.46
CA ASP A 68 3.08 -19.27 17.22
C ASP A 68 2.31 -18.23 18.07
N GLY A 69 0.97 -18.27 18.07
CA GLY A 69 0.10 -17.43 18.89
C GLY A 69 -0.23 -16.06 18.29
N TYR A 70 -0.18 -15.91 16.97
CA TYR A 70 -0.57 -14.68 16.30
C TYR A 70 -2.08 -14.53 16.16
N SER A 71 -2.54 -13.30 16.37
CA SER A 71 -3.88 -12.84 16.03
C SER A 71 -3.93 -12.44 14.55
N VAL A 72 -4.84 -13.06 13.81
CA VAL A 72 -5.04 -12.81 12.38
C VAL A 72 -6.28 -11.96 12.18
N ILE A 73 -6.10 -10.78 11.61
CA ILE A 73 -7.17 -9.81 11.36
C ILE A 73 -7.38 -9.70 9.84
N ASN A 74 -8.50 -10.23 9.35
CA ASN A 74 -8.91 -10.01 7.97
C ASN A 74 -9.49 -8.60 7.83
N LEU A 75 -8.83 -7.77 7.04
CA LEU A 75 -9.32 -6.47 6.65
C LEU A 75 -10.48 -6.68 5.68
N LYS A 76 -11.71 -6.52 6.18
CA LYS A 76 -12.94 -6.64 5.39
C LYS A 76 -13.23 -5.34 4.64
N GLU A 77 -14.19 -5.44 3.72
CA GLU A 77 -14.87 -4.27 3.16
C GLU A 77 -15.40 -3.42 4.31
N ILE A 78 -14.91 -2.19 4.39
CA ILE A 78 -15.43 -1.17 5.29
C ILE A 78 -16.50 -0.43 4.49
N GLU A 79 -17.63 -0.11 5.12
CA GLU A 79 -18.56 0.88 4.56
C GLU A 79 -17.83 2.24 4.56
N ILE A 80 -17.31 2.60 3.41
CA ILE A 80 -16.63 3.87 3.22
C ILE A 80 -17.62 4.79 2.51
N GLU A 81 -17.91 5.95 3.09
CA GLU A 81 -18.69 6.97 2.37
C GLU A 81 -17.94 7.40 1.10
N TYR A 82 -18.60 7.17 -0.03
CA TYR A 82 -18.04 7.35 -1.36
C TYR A 82 -18.26 8.80 -1.83
N ASN A 83 -17.29 9.69 -1.59
CA ASN A 83 -17.26 10.97 -2.32
C ASN A 83 -16.42 10.80 -3.59
N LEU A 84 -17.00 10.11 -4.59
CA LEU A 84 -16.32 9.78 -5.83
C LEU A 84 -16.42 10.96 -6.80
N ASN A 85 -15.28 11.45 -7.27
CA ASN A 85 -15.28 12.37 -8.39
C ASN A 85 -15.58 11.61 -9.71
N ASN A 86 -16.25 12.28 -10.66
CA ASN A 86 -16.63 11.66 -11.94
C ASN A 86 -15.42 11.12 -12.71
N ARG A 87 -14.27 11.80 -12.59
CA ARG A 87 -13.02 11.41 -13.24
C ARG A 87 -12.53 10.03 -12.80
N PHE A 88 -12.57 9.73 -11.50
CA PHE A 88 -12.17 8.43 -10.96
C PHE A 88 -13.14 7.34 -11.40
N LEU A 89 -14.45 7.63 -11.45
CA LEU A 89 -15.45 6.70 -11.94
C LEU A 89 -15.19 6.32 -13.40
N GLU A 90 -14.93 7.29 -14.27
CA GLU A 90 -14.62 7.08 -15.68
C GLU A 90 -13.35 6.22 -15.87
N LYS A 91 -12.28 6.55 -15.14
CA LYS A 91 -11.02 5.77 -15.18
C LYS A 91 -11.22 4.34 -14.68
N SER A 92 -11.95 4.17 -13.58
CA SER A 92 -12.25 2.87 -13.00
C SER A 92 -13.07 2.01 -13.95
N GLN A 93 -14.10 2.59 -14.59
CA GLN A 93 -14.89 1.91 -15.60
C GLN A 93 -14.04 1.51 -16.81
N ALA A 94 -13.15 2.39 -17.28
CA ALA A 94 -12.23 2.07 -18.37
C ALA A 94 -11.27 0.92 -17.99
N ALA A 95 -10.80 0.87 -16.74
CA ALA A 95 -9.94 -0.18 -16.23
C ALA A 95 -10.65 -1.55 -16.17
N LEU A 96 -11.91 -1.56 -15.72
CA LEU A 96 -12.78 -2.74 -15.73
C LEU A 96 -12.99 -3.27 -17.16
N ASN A 97 -13.36 -2.38 -18.08
CA ASN A 97 -13.61 -2.74 -19.49
C ASN A 97 -12.35 -3.33 -20.15
N LYS A 98 -11.18 -2.78 -19.83
CA LYS A 98 -9.88 -3.26 -20.33
C LYS A 98 -9.33 -4.45 -19.54
N LYS A 99 -9.98 -4.87 -18.45
CA LYS A 99 -9.53 -5.92 -17.53
C LYS A 99 -8.10 -5.70 -17.03
N ILE A 100 -7.78 -4.47 -16.63
CA ILE A 100 -6.46 -4.13 -16.10
C ILE A 100 -6.31 -4.80 -14.72
N PRO A 101 -5.27 -5.63 -14.48
CA PRO A 101 -5.09 -6.28 -13.19
C PRO A 101 -4.51 -5.34 -12.15
N PHE A 102 -4.78 -5.60 -10.88
CA PHE A 102 -4.16 -4.89 -9.75
C PHE A 102 -2.67 -5.14 -9.65
N PHE A 103 -2.22 -6.35 -10.00
CA PHE A 103 -0.84 -6.77 -9.84
C PHE A 103 -0.22 -7.20 -11.18
N ILE A 104 1.08 -7.02 -11.28
CA ILE A 104 1.92 -7.72 -12.24
C ILE A 104 2.24 -9.08 -11.63
N LYS A 105 1.95 -10.13 -12.37
CA LYS A 105 2.14 -11.51 -11.93
C LYS A 105 3.55 -11.97 -12.27
N ASN A 106 4.24 -12.51 -11.28
CA ASN A 106 5.36 -13.40 -11.51
C ASN A 106 4.83 -14.81 -11.81
N MET A 107 5.32 -15.49 -12.84
CA MET A 107 4.86 -16.82 -13.26
C MET A 107 5.18 -17.88 -12.20
N LEU A 108 4.36 -17.97 -11.15
CA LEU A 108 4.23 -19.19 -10.36
C LEU A 108 2.82 -19.73 -10.59
N LEU A 109 2.74 -20.64 -11.55
CA LEU A 109 1.62 -21.56 -11.69
C LEU A 109 1.84 -22.68 -10.67
N VAL A 110 1.11 -22.65 -9.56
CA VAL A 110 1.00 -23.82 -8.67
C VAL A 110 -0.07 -24.72 -9.27
N GLY A 111 0.33 -25.53 -10.25
CA GLY A 111 -0.59 -26.20 -11.16
C GLY A 111 -1.29 -25.22 -12.13
N ASN A 112 -2.26 -25.70 -12.91
CA ASN A 112 -2.99 -24.87 -13.90
C ASN A 112 -3.97 -23.85 -13.28
N LYS A 113 -3.92 -23.61 -11.96
CA LYS A 113 -4.83 -22.69 -11.27
C LYS A 113 -4.14 -21.36 -10.95
N LEU A 114 -4.86 -20.27 -11.20
CA LEU A 114 -4.45 -18.95 -10.75
C LEU A 114 -4.65 -18.88 -9.24
N VAL A 115 -3.59 -18.62 -8.48
CA VAL A 115 -3.70 -18.38 -7.05
C VAL A 115 -3.95 -16.88 -6.82
N GLU A 116 -4.85 -16.56 -5.90
CA GLU A 116 -5.20 -15.17 -5.60
C GLU A 116 -4.08 -14.48 -4.82
N PRO A 117 -3.78 -13.21 -5.14
CA PRO A 117 -2.79 -12.45 -4.41
C PRO A 117 -3.34 -12.07 -3.04
N VAL A 118 -2.44 -12.07 -2.05
CA VAL A 118 -2.73 -11.64 -0.69
C VAL A 118 -1.62 -10.73 -0.22
N ILE A 119 -2.02 -9.64 0.44
CA ILE A 119 -1.12 -8.72 1.12
C ILE A 119 -1.24 -8.98 2.62
N SER A 120 -0.13 -9.23 3.29
CA SER A 120 -0.09 -9.31 4.75
C SER A 120 0.78 -8.21 5.34
N LEU A 121 0.32 -7.63 6.44
CA LEU A 121 1.05 -6.64 7.23
C LEU A 121 1.33 -7.20 8.62
N ILE A 122 2.60 -7.23 9.01
CA ILE A 122 3.03 -7.64 10.35
C ILE A 122 3.47 -6.40 11.09
N ARG A 123 2.78 -6.03 12.18
CA ARG A 123 3.10 -4.82 12.94
C ARG A 123 4.42 -4.98 13.68
N ASP A 124 4.49 -5.98 14.54
CA ASP A 124 5.67 -6.39 15.30
C ASP A 124 5.47 -7.87 15.69
N TYR A 125 6.57 -8.62 15.75
CA TYR A 125 6.58 -9.99 16.27
C TYR A 125 6.24 -10.03 17.77
N SER A 126 6.45 -8.94 18.52
CA SER A 126 6.07 -8.88 19.93
C SER A 126 4.54 -8.83 20.14
N THR A 127 3.82 -8.05 19.30
CA THR A 127 2.35 -7.95 19.39
C THR A 127 1.65 -9.15 18.80
N LYS A 128 2.39 -9.97 18.02
CA LYS A 128 1.90 -11.14 17.31
C LYS A 128 0.58 -10.85 16.57
N THR A 129 0.56 -9.78 15.77
CA THR A 129 -0.62 -9.38 15.00
C THR A 129 -0.29 -9.36 13.52
N VAL A 130 -1.08 -10.09 12.73
CA VAL A 130 -1.02 -10.10 11.27
C VAL A 130 -2.33 -9.55 10.73
N PHE A 131 -2.24 -8.51 9.92
CA PHE A 131 -3.37 -8.02 9.13
C PHE A 131 -3.30 -8.62 7.74
N ILE A 132 -4.43 -9.12 7.25
CA ILE A 132 -4.53 -9.72 5.92
C ILE A 132 -5.49 -8.90 5.09
N LEU A 133 -5.06 -8.54 3.90
CA LEU A 133 -5.87 -7.94 2.86
C LEU A 133 -5.88 -8.85 1.64
N ASN A 134 -7.02 -9.48 1.41
CA ASN A 134 -7.27 -10.27 0.20
C ASN A 134 -7.67 -9.31 -0.91
N ILE A 135 -6.92 -9.32 -2.01
CA ILE A 135 -7.20 -8.47 -3.16
C ILE A 135 -7.40 -9.38 -4.37
N PRO A 136 -8.50 -9.29 -5.11
CA PRO A 136 -8.65 -10.08 -6.32
C PRO A 136 -7.58 -9.67 -7.33
N PHE A 137 -7.16 -10.56 -8.22
CA PHE A 137 -6.15 -10.19 -9.22
C PHE A 137 -6.70 -9.18 -10.24
N TYR A 138 -7.94 -9.37 -10.66
CA TYR A 138 -8.70 -8.45 -11.51
C TYR A 138 -9.83 -7.82 -10.69
N PRO A 139 -10.06 -6.50 -10.81
CA PRO A 139 -11.27 -5.92 -10.26
C PRO A 139 -12.51 -6.45 -11.00
N THR A 140 -13.58 -6.72 -10.26
CA THR A 140 -14.88 -7.11 -10.83
C THR A 140 -15.94 -6.01 -10.72
N SER A 141 -15.69 -4.98 -9.91
CA SER A 141 -16.60 -3.85 -9.74
C SER A 141 -15.85 -2.55 -9.37
N ILE A 142 -16.53 -1.40 -9.46
CA ILE A 142 -15.96 -0.10 -9.08
C ILE A 142 -15.75 -0.03 -7.56
N GLU A 143 -16.68 -0.62 -6.80
CA GLU A 143 -16.62 -0.69 -5.34
C GLU A 143 -15.34 -1.40 -4.89
N GLN A 144 -14.97 -2.51 -5.55
CA GLN A 144 -13.71 -3.20 -5.26
C GLN A 144 -12.48 -2.34 -5.56
N ILE A 145 -12.47 -1.63 -6.70
CA ILE A 145 -11.38 -0.69 -7.04
C ILE A 145 -11.24 0.37 -5.95
N TYR A 146 -12.35 0.85 -5.41
CA TYR A 146 -12.32 1.83 -4.34
C TYR A 146 -11.85 1.26 -3.00
N VAL A 147 -12.31 0.07 -2.60
CA VAL A 147 -11.82 -0.61 -1.39
C VAL A 147 -10.31 -0.81 -1.48
N VAL A 148 -9.81 -1.23 -2.65
CA VAL A 148 -8.38 -1.36 -2.89
C VAL A 148 -7.66 -0.02 -2.83
N ARG A 149 -8.21 1.04 -3.45
CA ARG A 149 -7.67 2.40 -3.37
C ARG A 149 -7.52 2.83 -1.91
N TYR A 150 -8.58 2.65 -1.11
CA TYR A 150 -8.61 3.04 0.30
C TYR A 150 -7.50 2.33 1.09
N TRP A 151 -7.43 1.01 1.01
CA TRP A 151 -6.43 0.26 1.75
C TRP A 151 -5.02 0.55 1.28
N LEU A 152 -4.80 0.61 -0.04
CA LEU A 152 -3.50 0.97 -0.60
C LEU A 152 -3.07 2.37 -0.13
N GLN A 153 -4.01 3.32 -0.07
CA GLN A 153 -3.74 4.65 0.48
C GLN A 153 -3.31 4.57 1.95
N LYS A 154 -3.95 3.74 2.79
CA LYS A 154 -3.51 3.54 4.18
C LYS A 154 -2.12 2.91 4.28
N ILE A 155 -1.85 1.89 3.47
CA ILE A 155 -0.55 1.19 3.45
C ILE A 155 0.59 2.14 3.06
N LEU A 156 0.35 3.03 2.08
CA LEU A 156 1.34 4.02 1.60
C LEU A 156 1.72 5.10 2.64
N LEU A 157 1.08 5.09 3.81
CA LEU A 157 1.33 6.00 4.94
C LEU A 157 2.04 5.32 6.11
N CYS A 158 2.34 4.05 5.96
CA CYS A 158 3.10 3.29 6.93
C CYS A 158 4.57 3.28 6.53
N ASN A 159 5.43 3.13 7.54
CA ASN A 159 6.81 2.74 7.31
C ASN A 159 6.95 1.25 7.59
N PHE A 160 7.79 0.61 6.80
CA PHE A 160 8.10 -0.81 6.93
C PHE A 160 9.57 -0.99 7.28
N GLU A 161 9.92 -1.95 8.13
CA GLU A 161 11.32 -2.38 8.18
C GLU A 161 11.64 -3.15 6.91
N GLU A 162 10.77 -4.10 6.54
CA GLU A 162 10.93 -4.92 5.36
C GLU A 162 9.68 -4.91 4.46
N ILE A 163 9.89 -4.84 3.14
CA ILE A 163 8.84 -5.12 2.16
C ILE A 163 9.30 -6.28 1.27
N VAL A 164 8.50 -7.34 1.22
CA VAL A 164 8.81 -8.58 0.50
C VAL A 164 7.83 -8.78 -0.66
N PHE A 165 8.35 -8.75 -1.89
CA PHE A 165 7.62 -9.02 -3.11
C PHE A 165 7.98 -10.42 -3.64
N LEU A 166 7.25 -11.45 -3.21
CA LEU A 166 7.51 -12.82 -3.63
C LEU A 166 6.98 -13.08 -5.05
N ASN A 167 5.69 -12.84 -5.24
CA ASN A 167 4.96 -13.31 -6.42
C ASN A 167 4.27 -12.19 -7.19
N TYR A 168 4.08 -11.05 -6.53
CA TYR A 168 3.28 -9.94 -7.04
C TYR A 168 3.94 -8.62 -6.74
N VAL A 169 3.80 -7.71 -7.69
CA VAL A 169 4.09 -6.29 -7.53
C VAL A 169 2.86 -5.54 -8.03
N TRP A 170 2.55 -4.39 -7.45
CA TRP A 170 1.45 -3.57 -7.96
C TRP A 170 1.67 -3.18 -9.42
N ASN A 171 0.61 -3.24 -10.22
CA ASN A 171 0.64 -2.77 -11.59
C ASN A 171 0.70 -1.23 -11.60
N PRO A 172 1.76 -0.60 -12.14
CA PRO A 172 1.87 0.86 -12.20
C PRO A 172 0.67 1.52 -12.88
N ILE A 173 0.14 0.89 -13.93
CA ILE A 173 -1.03 1.40 -14.66
C ILE A 173 -2.24 1.46 -13.73
N MET A 174 -2.43 0.43 -12.90
CA MET A 174 -3.52 0.42 -11.93
C MET A 174 -3.30 1.47 -10.84
N ILE A 175 -2.08 1.67 -10.35
CA ILE A 175 -1.80 2.75 -9.39
C ILE A 175 -2.18 4.13 -9.96
N ASP A 176 -1.90 4.38 -11.23
CA ASP A 176 -2.25 5.64 -11.92
C ASP A 176 -3.77 5.80 -12.17
N ILE A 177 -4.53 4.71 -12.10
CA ILE A 177 -6.00 4.72 -12.09
C ILE A 177 -6.51 5.01 -10.68
N LEU A 178 -5.93 4.36 -9.67
CA LEU A 178 -6.33 4.50 -8.27
C LEU A 178 -6.06 5.90 -7.73
N PHE A 179 -4.99 6.56 -8.20
CA PHE A 179 -4.61 7.89 -7.75
C PHE A 179 -4.46 8.81 -8.97
N ASP A 180 -4.89 10.07 -8.87
CA ASP A 180 -4.64 11.06 -9.94
C ASP A 180 -3.17 11.52 -9.94
N TYR A 181 -2.60 11.83 -11.11
CA TYR A 181 -1.16 12.11 -11.30
C TYR A 181 -0.53 13.06 -10.25
N ASP A 182 -1.29 14.05 -9.78
CA ASP A 182 -0.83 15.04 -8.79
C ASP A 182 -0.78 14.48 -7.34
N GLU A 183 -1.63 13.50 -7.01
CA GLU A 183 -1.59 12.74 -5.75
C GLU A 183 -0.58 11.58 -5.82
N VAL A 184 -0.44 11.00 -7.02
CA VAL A 184 0.36 9.81 -7.34
C VAL A 184 1.85 10.01 -7.07
N THR A 185 2.42 11.17 -7.40
CA THR A 185 3.86 11.45 -7.25
C THR A 185 4.33 11.47 -5.79
N GLN A 186 3.39 11.58 -4.85
CA GLN A 186 3.67 11.73 -3.42
C GLN A 186 3.53 10.42 -2.63
N LEU A 187 2.81 9.44 -3.18
CA LEU A 187 2.54 8.17 -2.51
C LEU A 187 3.57 7.12 -2.94
N LYS A 188 4.51 6.88 -2.03
CA LYS A 188 5.57 5.88 -2.16
C LYS A 188 5.60 4.99 -0.93
N PHE A 189 5.88 3.71 -1.15
CA PHE A 189 6.22 2.75 -0.11
C PHE A 189 7.57 3.13 0.49
N ILE A 190 7.65 3.19 1.81
CA ILE A 190 8.88 3.52 2.52
C ILE A 190 9.29 2.31 3.33
N CYS A 191 10.52 1.84 3.12
CA CYS A 191 11.08 0.72 3.84
C CYS A 191 12.58 0.87 4.12
N GLN A 192 13.12 0.02 4.99
CA GLN A 192 14.57 -0.10 5.19
C GLN A 192 15.17 -1.17 4.26
N ILE A 193 14.44 -2.26 4.08
CA ILE A 193 14.82 -3.40 3.25
C ILE A 193 13.69 -3.71 2.29
N ALA A 194 14.04 -3.95 1.03
CA ALA A 194 13.10 -4.45 0.04
C ALA A 194 13.66 -5.72 -0.59
N VAL A 195 12.89 -6.80 -0.49
CA VAL A 195 13.22 -8.09 -1.10
C VAL A 195 12.30 -8.29 -2.28
N MET A 196 12.88 -8.49 -3.46
CA MET A 196 12.11 -8.73 -4.68
C MET A 196 12.56 -10.05 -5.29
N SER A 197 11.62 -10.96 -5.52
CA SER A 197 11.90 -12.26 -6.13
C SER A 197 12.51 -12.09 -7.51
N LEU A 198 13.64 -12.76 -7.77
CA LEU A 198 14.43 -12.69 -9.00
C LEU A 198 13.64 -13.04 -10.28
N HIS A 199 12.48 -13.68 -10.14
CA HIS A 199 11.66 -14.06 -11.27
C HIS A 199 10.77 -12.91 -11.79
N LEU A 200 10.68 -11.77 -11.09
CA LEU A 200 10.03 -10.54 -11.55
C LEU A 200 10.91 -9.82 -12.59
N LYS A 201 10.99 -10.38 -13.82
CA LYS A 201 11.72 -9.76 -14.95
C LYS A 201 10.86 -8.82 -15.80
N ASP A 202 9.66 -8.46 -15.34
CA ASP A 202 8.77 -7.54 -16.04
C ASP A 202 9.26 -6.09 -15.92
N ILE A 203 9.39 -5.39 -17.05
CA ILE A 203 9.82 -3.98 -17.07
C ILE A 203 8.91 -3.08 -16.24
N ASN A 204 7.62 -3.40 -16.14
CA ASN A 204 6.67 -2.66 -15.33
C ASN A 204 6.88 -2.90 -13.83
N ALA A 205 7.41 -4.07 -13.43
CA ALA A 205 7.77 -4.32 -12.05
C ALA A 205 8.99 -3.46 -11.65
N TRP A 206 9.99 -3.35 -12.53
CA TRP A 206 11.12 -2.44 -12.33
C TRP A 206 10.68 -0.98 -12.28
N LYS A 207 9.77 -0.58 -13.19
CA LYS A 207 9.17 0.75 -13.18
C LYS A 207 8.45 1.04 -11.87
N PHE A 208 7.65 0.09 -11.37
CA PHE A 208 7.03 0.21 -10.04
C PHE A 208 8.08 0.46 -8.97
N THR A 209 9.12 -0.37 -8.90
CA THR A 209 10.16 -0.25 -7.88
C THR A 209 10.85 1.11 -7.93
N TYR A 210 11.23 1.58 -9.12
CA TYR A 210 11.86 2.88 -9.31
C TYR A 210 10.96 4.05 -8.92
N ASP A 211 9.69 4.03 -9.35
CA ASP A 211 8.78 5.16 -9.14
C ASP A 211 8.18 5.17 -7.73
N ARG A 212 7.99 4.00 -7.11
CA ARG A 212 7.08 3.80 -5.96
C ARG A 212 7.73 3.32 -4.68
N LEU A 213 8.99 2.91 -4.71
CA LEU A 213 9.69 2.41 -3.54
C LEU A 213 10.79 3.38 -3.10
N ILE A 214 10.82 3.72 -1.83
CA ILE A 214 11.91 4.45 -1.18
C ILE A 214 12.54 3.52 -0.16
N ILE A 215 13.84 3.29 -0.32
CA ILE A 215 14.67 2.59 0.66
C ILE A 215 15.43 3.65 1.46
N LYS A 216 15.09 3.80 2.75
CA LYS A 216 15.80 4.68 3.68
C LYS A 216 16.66 3.83 4.61
N MET A 217 17.98 4.02 4.57
CA MET A 217 18.84 3.51 5.64
C MET A 217 18.66 4.42 6.86
N LEU A 218 18.25 3.85 7.99
CA LEU A 218 18.20 4.56 9.28
C LEU A 218 19.58 4.53 9.94
#